data_AF-A0ABD5T041-F1
#
_entry.id   AF-A0ABD5T041-F1
#
_cell.length_a   1.000
_cell.length_b   1.000
_cell.length_c   1.000
_cell.angle_alpha   90.00
_cell.angle_beta   90.00
_cell.angle_gamma   90.00
#
_symmetry.space_group_name_H-M   'P 1'
#
loop_
_entity.id
_entity.type
_entity.pdbx_description
1 polymer ?
#
loop_
_entity_poly.entity_id
_entity_poly.type
_entity_poly.pdbx_seq_one_letter_code
_entity_poly.pdbx_strand_id
1 'polypeptide(L)'
;RRANSDLSSPVRIAWGLPFAAALCHLLAWSGGESAAAITWSAEAVLALGYVSIFAGVIAYIAYFGLIDTAGAIRANLIFYVVPVVSTLGGWALLGETIDALAIAGFLTIFAGFAVLGSASFDVRSLLPDVVTDSMLPDAITDAPLPDDESAVREEPRGYRSD
;
A
#
# COMPACT_ATOMS: atom_id res chain seq x y z
N ARG A 1 6.94 -7.13 -34.64
CA ARG A 1 7.59 -8.14 -33.79
C ARG A 1 7.60 -7.62 -32.37
N ARG A 2 6.65 -8.02 -31.51
CA ARG A 2 6.68 -7.67 -30.08
C ARG A 2 7.82 -8.47 -29.44
N ALA A 3 8.68 -7.82 -28.67
CA ALA A 3 9.74 -8.50 -27.94
C ALA A 3 9.09 -9.22 -26.75
N ASN A 4 9.05 -10.55 -26.76
CA ASN A 4 8.69 -11.33 -25.58
C ASN A 4 9.74 -11.02 -24.51
N SER A 5 9.28 -10.40 -23.42
CA SER A 5 10.14 -9.99 -22.32
C SER A 5 10.21 -11.12 -21.31
N ASP A 6 11.08 -12.11 -21.56
CA ASP A 6 11.32 -13.29 -20.71
C ASP A 6 12.01 -12.93 -19.37
N LEU A 7 11.99 -11.66 -18.95
CA LEU A 7 12.52 -11.20 -17.68
C LEU A 7 11.47 -11.37 -16.59
N SER A 8 11.84 -12.01 -15.48
CA SER A 8 10.99 -12.12 -14.30
C SER A 8 10.59 -10.73 -13.78
N SER A 9 9.39 -10.61 -13.20
CA SER A 9 8.89 -9.33 -12.67
C SER A 9 9.87 -8.60 -11.73
N PRO A 10 10.57 -9.29 -10.82
CA PRO A 10 11.59 -8.64 -9.97
C PRO A 10 12.73 -8.03 -10.78
N VAL A 11 13.19 -8.70 -11.83
CA VAL A 11 14.28 -8.23 -12.70
C VAL A 11 13.87 -6.98 -13.48
N ARG A 12 12.62 -6.90 -13.94
CA ARG A 12 12.11 -5.71 -14.64
C ARG A 12 12.11 -4.47 -13.75
N ILE A 13 11.73 -4.61 -12.48
CA ILE A 13 11.75 -3.49 -11.53
C ILE A 13 13.20 -3.15 -11.12
N ALA A 14 14.07 -4.16 -10.99
CA ALA A 14 15.48 -3.94 -10.68
C ALA A 14 16.18 -3.03 -11.71
N TRP A 15 15.82 -3.14 -13.00
CA TRP A 15 16.32 -2.24 -14.03
C TRP A 15 15.88 -0.77 -13.87
N GLY A 16 14.87 -0.48 -13.05
CA GLY A 16 14.52 0.89 -12.66
C GLY A 16 15.49 1.52 -11.67
N LEU A 17 16.21 0.72 -10.86
CA LEU A 17 17.11 1.22 -9.82
C LEU A 17 18.29 2.03 -10.38
N PRO A 18 18.97 1.63 -11.47
CA PRO A 18 19.99 2.46 -12.10
C PRO A 18 19.47 3.84 -12.56
N PHE A 19 18.25 3.89 -13.11
CA PHE A 19 17.64 5.16 -13.54
C PHE A 19 17.32 6.06 -12.33
N ALA A 20 16.75 5.47 -11.27
CA ALA A 20 16.51 6.19 -10.03
C ALA A 20 17.81 6.72 -9.41
N ALA A 21 18.86 5.88 -9.36
CA ALA A 21 20.18 6.27 -8.88
C ALA A 21 20.78 7.42 -9.72
N ALA A 22 20.71 7.33 -11.05
CA ALA A 22 21.19 8.38 -11.94
C ALA A 22 20.42 9.69 -11.73
N LEU A 23 19.09 9.63 -11.60
CA LEU A 23 18.27 10.81 -11.32
C LEU A 23 18.63 11.43 -9.97
N CYS A 24 18.80 10.65 -8.91
CA CYS A 24 19.23 11.15 -7.60
C CYS A 24 20.59 11.85 -7.68
N HIS A 25 21.56 11.27 -8.39
CA HIS A 25 22.89 11.90 -8.56
C HIS A 25 22.81 13.18 -9.39
N LEU A 26 21.98 13.22 -10.43
CA LEU A 26 21.75 14.44 -11.21
C LEU A 26 21.11 15.55 -10.37
N LEU A 27 20.14 15.20 -9.52
CA LEU A 27 19.50 16.16 -8.61
C LEU A 27 20.50 16.70 -7.58
N ALA A 28 21.28 15.82 -6.94
CA ALA A 28 22.34 16.22 -6.00
C ALA A 28 23.37 17.15 -6.67
N TRP A 29 23.83 16.78 -7.88
CA TRP A 29 24.74 17.61 -8.66
C TRP A 29 24.12 18.97 -9.02
N SER A 30 22.86 19.00 -9.45
CA SER A 30 22.15 20.24 -9.77
C SER A 30 21.92 21.14 -8.55
N GLY A 31 21.83 20.55 -7.36
CA GLY A 31 21.80 21.26 -6.07
C GLY A 31 23.16 21.80 -5.61
N GLY A 32 24.24 21.52 -6.34
CA GLY A 32 25.60 21.93 -5.99
C GLY A 32 26.27 21.05 -4.92
N GLU A 33 25.71 19.88 -4.62
CA GLU A 33 26.33 18.93 -3.69
C GLU A 33 27.60 18.33 -4.30
N SER A 34 28.64 18.19 -3.48
CA SER A 34 29.94 17.67 -3.91
C SER A 34 30.23 16.33 -3.26
N ALA A 35 30.60 15.33 -4.07
CA ALA A 35 31.06 14.03 -3.57
C ALA A 35 32.33 14.15 -2.68
N ALA A 36 33.10 15.23 -2.83
CA ALA A 36 34.26 15.50 -1.97
C ALA A 36 33.86 15.89 -0.54
N ALA A 37 32.60 16.27 -0.30
CA ALA A 37 32.09 16.58 1.03
C ALA A 37 31.72 15.31 1.84
N ILE A 38 31.75 14.12 1.22
CA ILE A 38 31.39 12.86 1.89
C ILE A 38 32.45 12.52 2.94
N THR A 39 32.00 12.43 4.19
CA THR A 39 32.82 11.96 5.30
C THR A 39 32.74 10.44 5.39
N TRP A 40 33.79 9.76 4.93
CA TRP A 40 33.85 8.30 5.00
C TRP A 40 34.21 7.85 6.41
N SER A 41 33.20 7.35 7.14
CA SER A 41 33.40 6.70 8.44
C SER A 41 33.02 5.22 8.37
N ALA A 42 33.62 4.40 9.23
CA ALA A 42 33.28 2.98 9.32
C ALA A 42 31.79 2.79 9.67
N GLU A 43 31.25 3.63 10.54
CA GLU A 43 29.84 3.66 10.89
C GLU A 43 28.94 3.95 9.68
N ALA A 44 29.26 4.95 8.87
CA ALA A 44 28.49 5.28 7.68
C ALA A 44 28.49 4.12 6.66
N VAL A 45 29.65 3.48 6.47
CA VAL A 45 29.76 2.32 5.57
C VAL A 45 28.97 1.12 6.10
N LEU A 46 29.03 0.85 7.41
CA LEU A 46 28.26 -0.22 8.04
C LEU A 46 26.76 0.04 7.97
N ALA A 47 26.32 1.27 8.25
CA ALA A 47 24.92 1.67 8.12
C ALA A 47 24.43 1.53 6.67
N LEU A 48 25.23 2.01 5.71
CA LEU A 48 24.92 1.88 4.28
C LEU A 48 24.85 0.41 3.84
N GLY A 49 25.78 -0.43 4.30
CA GLY A 49 25.76 -1.87 4.04
C GLY A 49 24.54 -2.54 4.64
N TYR A 50 24.22 -2.22 5.90
CA TYR A 50 23.06 -2.76 6.60
C TYR A 50 21.75 -2.42 5.87
N VAL A 51 21.52 -1.14 5.56
CA VAL A 51 20.29 -0.71 4.88
C VAL A 51 20.22 -1.29 3.47
N SER A 52 21.34 -1.38 2.75
CA SER A 52 21.36 -1.90 1.37
C SER A 52 21.05 -3.40 1.32
N ILE A 53 21.61 -4.19 2.23
CA ILE A 53 21.46 -5.65 2.22
C ILE A 53 20.17 -6.08 2.92
N PHE A 54 19.95 -5.66 4.16
CA PHE A 54 18.83 -6.14 4.96
C PHE A 54 17.52 -5.42 4.60
N ALA A 55 17.53 -4.08 4.62
CA ALA A 55 16.33 -3.30 4.33
C ALA A 55 16.06 -3.16 2.82
N GLY A 56 17.09 -3.29 1.98
CA GLY A 56 16.99 -3.32 0.53
C GLY A 56 16.74 -4.74 0.02
N VAL A 57 17.81 -5.52 -0.17
CA VAL A 57 17.73 -6.81 -0.87
C VAL A 57 16.83 -7.83 -0.16
N ILE A 58 17.04 -8.09 1.13
CA ILE A 58 16.31 -9.13 1.86
C ILE A 58 14.84 -8.75 2.01
N ALA A 59 14.55 -7.52 2.45
CA ALA A 59 13.18 -7.04 2.57
C ALA A 59 12.43 -7.06 1.23
N TYR A 60 13.12 -6.76 0.12
CA TYR A 60 12.52 -6.78 -1.21
C TYR A 60 12.18 -8.20 -1.68
N ILE A 61 13.06 -9.18 -1.44
CA ILE A 61 12.76 -10.60 -1.70
C ILE A 61 11.58 -11.06 -0.85
N ALA A 62 11.58 -10.72 0.45
CA ALA A 62 10.49 -11.05 1.34
C ALA A 62 9.16 -10.41 0.90
N TYR A 63 9.19 -9.16 0.44
CA TYR A 63 8.01 -8.45 -0.06
C TYR A 63 7.43 -9.11 -1.31
N PHE A 64 8.27 -9.56 -2.26
CA PHE A 64 7.76 -10.33 -3.40
C PHE A 64 7.23 -11.69 -3.00
N GLY A 65 7.90 -12.40 -2.09
CA GLY A 65 7.34 -13.64 -1.52
C GLY A 65 5.99 -13.40 -0.83
N LEU A 66 5.81 -12.25 -0.19
CA LEU A 66 4.54 -11.85 0.41
C LEU A 66 3.49 -11.52 -0.65
N ILE A 67 3.86 -10.87 -1.75
CA ILE A 67 2.96 -10.65 -2.89
C ILE A 67 2.51 -11.99 -3.47
N ASP A 68 3.42 -12.93 -3.68
CA ASP A 68 3.13 -14.23 -4.30
C ASP A 68 2.17 -15.08 -3.44
N THR A 69 2.23 -14.93 -2.11
CA THR A 69 1.41 -15.71 -1.17
C THR A 69 0.12 -15.00 -0.74
N ALA A 70 0.20 -13.71 -0.39
CA ALA A 70 -0.92 -12.94 0.14
C ALA A 70 -1.61 -12.06 -0.92
N GLY A 71 -1.01 -11.85 -2.09
CA GLY A 71 -1.48 -10.93 -3.11
C GLY A 71 -1.12 -9.47 -2.84
N ALA A 72 -1.03 -8.67 -3.91
CA ALA A 72 -0.48 -7.31 -3.86
C ALA A 72 -1.21 -6.36 -2.89
N ILE A 73 -2.55 -6.42 -2.81
CA ILE A 73 -3.34 -5.53 -1.94
C ILE A 73 -2.98 -5.75 -0.47
N ARG A 74 -2.95 -7.01 -0.01
CA ARG A 74 -2.61 -7.34 1.37
C ARG A 74 -1.13 -7.12 1.66
N ALA A 75 -0.26 -7.47 0.72
CA ALA A 75 1.18 -7.24 0.87
C ALA A 75 1.49 -5.75 1.07
N ASN A 76 0.81 -4.85 0.35
CA ASN A 76 1.03 -3.40 0.48
C ASN A 76 0.64 -2.84 1.86
N LEU A 77 -0.21 -3.53 2.62
CA LEU A 77 -0.56 -3.12 3.99
C LEU A 77 0.64 -3.15 4.94
N ILE A 78 1.70 -3.91 4.63
CA ILE A 78 2.91 -3.95 5.46
C ILE A 78 3.54 -2.56 5.59
N PHE A 79 3.44 -1.72 4.57
CA PHE A 79 4.01 -0.37 4.62
C PHE A 79 3.27 0.55 5.59
N TYR A 80 2.06 0.18 6.04
CA TYR A 80 1.34 0.92 7.07
C TYR A 80 1.90 0.70 8.48
N VAL A 81 2.51 -0.47 8.74
CA VAL A 81 3.12 -0.74 10.04
C VAL A 81 4.58 -0.26 10.11
N VAL A 82 5.23 -0.02 8.97
CA VAL A 82 6.64 0.40 8.90
C VAL A 82 6.93 1.67 9.73
N PRO A 83 6.15 2.78 9.64
CA PRO A 83 6.42 3.97 10.45
C PRO A 83 6.37 3.69 11.96
N VAL A 84 5.42 2.87 12.40
CA VAL A 84 5.28 2.49 13.81
C VAL A 84 6.50 1.71 14.28
N VAL A 85 6.91 0.68 13.53
CA VAL A 85 8.10 -0.12 13.84
C VAL A 85 9.37 0.74 13.79
N SER A 86 9.49 1.63 12.81
CA SER A 86 10.63 2.52 12.65
C SER A 86 10.77 3.47 13.84
N THR A 87 9.68 4.10 14.29
CA THR A 87 9.73 5.03 15.43
C THR A 87 10.01 4.29 16.74
N LEU A 88 9.38 3.13 16.96
CA LEU A 88 9.67 2.31 18.14
C LEU A 88 11.12 1.81 18.11
N GLY A 89 11.63 1.44 16.94
CA GLY A 89 13.02 1.04 16.74
C GLY A 89 14.01 2.17 17.02
N GLY A 90 13.77 3.37 16.51
CA GLY A 90 14.60 4.55 16.79
C GLY A 90 14.61 4.91 18.29
N TRP A 91 13.43 4.90 18.92
CA TRP A 91 13.32 5.11 20.37
C TRP A 91 14.06 4.04 21.18
N ALA A 92 13.88 2.75 20.85
CA ALA A 92 14.43 1.65 21.64
C ALA A 92 15.92 1.38 21.38
N LEU A 93 16.37 1.50 20.13
CA LEU A 93 17.72 1.12 19.70
C LEU A 93 18.69 2.31 19.67
N LEU A 94 18.21 3.50 19.29
CA LEU A 94 19.02 4.71 19.17
C LEU A 94 18.81 5.67 20.35
N GLY A 95 17.82 5.41 21.22
CA GLY A 95 17.50 6.27 22.36
C GLY A 95 16.87 7.60 21.95
N GLU A 96 16.27 7.67 20.76
CA GLU A 96 15.60 8.87 20.26
C GLU A 96 14.36 9.20 21.09
N THR A 97 14.12 10.46 21.41
CA THR A 97 12.88 10.87 22.09
C THR A 97 11.72 10.94 21.09
N ILE A 98 10.59 10.32 21.42
CA ILE A 98 9.38 10.40 20.59
C ILE A 98 8.75 11.79 20.79
N ASP A 99 8.83 12.63 19.75
CA ASP A 99 8.29 13.97 19.76
C ASP A 99 6.75 13.99 19.77
N ALA A 100 6.17 15.02 20.38
CA ALA A 100 4.72 15.22 20.43
C ALA A 100 4.12 15.35 19.03
N LEU A 101 4.84 15.94 18.08
CA LEU A 101 4.39 16.03 16.69
C LEU A 101 4.34 14.65 16.02
N ALA A 102 5.28 13.75 16.32
CA ALA A 102 5.24 12.37 15.84
C ALA A 102 4.00 11.63 16.36
N ILE A 103 3.66 11.81 17.64
CA ILE A 103 2.44 11.27 18.24
C ILE A 103 1.19 11.82 17.53
N ALA A 104 1.14 13.13 17.29
CA ALA A 104 0.03 13.75 16.54
C ALA A 104 -0.09 13.18 15.11
N GLY A 105 1.03 12.95 14.44
CA GLY A 105 1.07 12.27 13.14
C GLY A 105 0.50 10.86 13.20
N PHE A 106 0.89 10.06 14.19
CA PHE A 106 0.33 8.72 14.39
C PHE A 106 -1.17 8.71 14.65
N LEU A 107 -1.65 9.62 15.51
CA LEU A 107 -3.09 9.77 15.76
C LEU A 107 -3.86 10.16 14.49
N THR A 108 -3.27 11.01 13.66
CA THR A 108 -3.86 11.42 12.38
C THR A 108 -3.97 10.25 11.41
N ILE A 109 -2.91 9.45 11.27
CA ILE A 109 -2.91 8.23 10.44
C ILE A 109 -3.94 7.23 10.97
N PHE A 110 -3.99 7.02 12.29
CA PHE A 110 -4.95 6.13 12.93
C PHE A 110 -6.39 6.57 12.69
N ALA A 111 -6.69 7.87 12.81
CA ALA A 111 -7.99 8.43 12.50
C ALA A 111 -8.39 8.18 11.03
N GLY A 112 -7.45 8.35 10.09
CA GLY A 112 -7.67 8.03 8.68
C GLY A 112 -8.06 6.55 8.47
N PHE A 113 -7.37 5.63 9.15
CA PHE A 113 -7.73 4.20 9.10
C PHE A 113 -9.07 3.90 9.75
N ALA A 114 -9.39 4.52 10.89
CA ALA A 114 -10.67 4.34 11.56
C ALA A 114 -11.85 4.78 10.66
N VAL A 115 -11.71 5.91 9.97
CA VAL A 115 -12.71 6.39 9.01
C VAL A 115 -12.86 5.42 7.84
N LEU A 116 -11.76 4.97 7.23
CA LEU A 116 -11.81 4.02 6.13
C LEU A 116 -12.42 2.67 6.54
N GLY A 117 -12.08 2.18 7.74
CA GLY A 117 -12.63 0.95 8.30
C GLY A 117 -14.13 1.07 8.60
N SER A 118 -14.60 2.23 9.07
CA SER A 118 -16.00 2.45 9.42
C SER A 118 -16.96 2.30 8.22
N ALA A 119 -16.53 2.62 7.00
CA ALA A 119 -17.34 2.48 5.78
C ALA A 119 -17.58 1.02 5.36
N SER A 120 -16.79 0.07 5.88
CA SER A 120 -16.95 -1.36 5.60
C SER A 120 -17.89 -2.08 6.57
N PHE A 121 -18.29 -1.41 7.66
CA PHE A 121 -19.36 -1.88 8.52
C PHE A 121 -20.69 -1.39 7.92
N ASP A 122 -21.52 -2.32 7.43
CA ASP A 122 -22.85 -1.99 6.96
C ASP A 122 -23.74 -1.62 8.16
N VAL A 123 -23.65 -0.37 8.61
CA VAL A 123 -24.46 0.17 9.72
C VAL A 123 -25.96 0.00 9.42
N ARG A 124 -26.38 -0.11 8.14
CA ARG A 124 -27.78 -0.38 7.77
C ARG A 124 -28.25 -1.78 8.16
N SER A 125 -27.34 -2.76 8.29
CA SER A 125 -27.67 -4.09 8.81
C SER A 125 -28.03 -4.10 10.30
N LEU A 126 -27.74 -3.00 11.01
CA LEU A 126 -28.10 -2.81 12.42
C LEU A 126 -29.39 -2.02 12.61
N LEU A 127 -30.05 -1.59 11.52
CA LEU A 127 -31.40 -1.03 11.61
C LEU A 127 -32.39 -2.20 11.69
N PRO A 128 -33.18 -2.32 12.77
CA PRO A 128 -34.21 -3.34 12.87
C PRO A 128 -35.30 -3.11 11.81
N ASP A 129 -35.76 -4.18 11.15
CA ASP A 129 -36.84 -4.20 10.13
C ASP A 129 -38.20 -3.63 10.60
N VAL A 130 -38.29 -3.17 11.85
CA VAL A 130 -39.53 -2.70 12.51
C VAL A 130 -40.11 -1.43 11.88
N VAL A 131 -39.32 -0.69 11.08
CA VAL A 131 -39.80 0.54 10.41
C VAL A 131 -40.44 0.25 9.04
N THR A 132 -40.09 -0.86 8.37
CA THR A 132 -40.58 -1.16 7.02
C THR A 132 -41.98 -1.77 7.04
N ASP A 133 -42.28 -2.58 8.05
CA ASP A 133 -43.55 -3.35 8.14
C ASP A 133 -44.72 -2.53 8.71
N SER A 134 -44.45 -1.40 9.38
CA SER A 134 -45.49 -0.61 10.07
C SER A 134 -45.98 0.62 9.32
N MET A 135 -45.38 0.97 8.16
CA MET A 135 -45.74 2.17 7.39
C MET A 135 -46.18 1.92 5.94
N LEU A 136 -46.18 0.66 5.45
CA LEU A 136 -46.76 0.34 4.15
C LEU A 136 -48.21 -0.12 4.35
N PRO A 137 -49.23 0.58 3.81
CA PRO A 137 -50.58 0.02 3.74
C PRO A 137 -50.54 -1.26 2.88
N ASP A 138 -51.28 -2.30 3.27
CA ASP A 138 -51.45 -3.60 2.58
C ASP A 138 -51.77 -3.52 1.07
N ALA A 139 -52.06 -2.31 0.56
CA ALA A 139 -52.43 -2.06 -0.82
C ALA A 139 -51.27 -2.11 -1.83
N ILE A 140 -49.99 -2.21 -1.41
CA ILE A 140 -48.83 -2.24 -2.32
C ILE A 140 -48.19 -3.63 -2.44
N THR A 141 -48.54 -4.58 -1.57
CA THR A 141 -47.93 -5.91 -1.49
C THR A 141 -48.29 -6.84 -2.66
N ASP A 142 -49.31 -6.49 -3.45
CA ASP A 142 -49.86 -7.33 -4.54
C ASP A 142 -49.59 -6.78 -5.95
N ALA A 143 -48.73 -5.75 -6.07
CA ALA A 143 -48.29 -5.28 -7.39
C ALA A 143 -47.21 -6.22 -7.94
N PRO A 144 -47.38 -6.83 -9.14
CA PRO A 144 -46.35 -7.65 -9.76
C PRO A 144 -45.08 -6.82 -9.91
N LEU A 145 -43.99 -7.29 -9.33
CA LEU A 145 -42.66 -6.76 -9.60
C LEU A 145 -42.42 -6.87 -11.11
N PRO A 146 -41.90 -5.83 -11.79
CA PRO A 146 -41.47 -5.98 -13.16
C PRO A 146 -40.39 -7.06 -13.19
N ASP A 147 -40.80 -8.24 -13.65
CA ASP A 147 -39.90 -9.30 -14.04
C ASP A 147 -38.86 -8.73 -15.00
N ASP A 148 -37.63 -9.17 -14.78
CA ASP A 148 -36.58 -9.23 -15.79
C ASP A 148 -35.54 -8.08 -15.83
N GLU A 149 -34.77 -7.92 -14.75
CA GLU A 149 -33.39 -7.40 -14.83
C GLU A 149 -32.37 -8.47 -15.28
N SER A 150 -32.78 -9.59 -15.89
CA SER A 150 -31.83 -10.55 -16.48
C SER A 150 -31.18 -10.03 -17.79
N ALA A 151 -31.62 -8.87 -18.30
CA ALA A 151 -31.14 -8.30 -19.55
C ALA A 151 -29.89 -7.39 -19.47
N VAL A 152 -29.25 -7.19 -18.31
CA VAL A 152 -28.15 -6.20 -18.17
C VAL A 152 -26.77 -6.80 -17.82
N ARG A 153 -26.59 -8.12 -17.77
CA ARG A 153 -25.26 -8.71 -17.48
C ARG A 153 -24.86 -9.88 -18.38
N GLU A 154 -24.80 -9.63 -19.68
CA GLU A 154 -23.90 -10.37 -20.57
C GLU A 154 -23.00 -9.39 -21.34
N GLU A 155 -21.98 -8.85 -20.66
CA GLU A 155 -20.77 -8.41 -21.35
C GLU A 155 -19.85 -9.62 -21.51
N PRO A 156 -19.64 -10.16 -22.73
CA PRO A 156 -18.59 -11.14 -22.93
C PRO A 156 -17.25 -10.40 -22.88
N ARG A 157 -16.56 -10.44 -21.73
CA ARG A 157 -15.14 -10.09 -21.64
C ARG A 157 -14.31 -11.14 -22.38
N GLY A 158 -14.35 -11.07 -23.70
CA GLY A 158 -13.46 -11.81 -24.58
C GLY A 158 -12.06 -11.21 -24.53
N TYR A 159 -11.22 -11.70 -23.62
CA TYR A 159 -9.78 -11.59 -23.76
C TYR A 159 -9.32 -12.66 -24.75
N ARG A 160 -9.28 -12.32 -26.05
CA ARG A 160 -8.58 -13.12 -27.07
C ARG A 160 -7.11 -12.74 -27.03
N SER A 161 -6.27 -13.68 -26.60
CA SER A 161 -4.83 -13.66 -26.81
C SER A 161 -4.52 -14.36 -28.13
N ASP A 162 -4.22 -13.57 -29.17
CA ASP A 162 -3.46 -14.01 -30.35
C ASP A 162 -2.24 -13.08 -30.51
#